data_AF-A0A0R1TV27-F1
#
_entry.id   AF-A0A0R1TV27-F1
#
_cell.length_a   1.000
_cell.length_b   1.000
_cell.length_c   1.000
_cell.angle_alpha   90.00
_cell.angle_beta   90.00
_cell.angle_gamma   90.00
#
_symmetry.space_group_name_H-M   'P 1'
#
loop_
_entity.id
_entity.type
_entity.pdbx_description
1 polymer ?
#
loop_
_entity_poly.entity_id
_entity_poly.type
_entity_poly.pdbx_seq_one_letter_code
_entity_poly.pdbx_strand_id
1 'polypeptide(L)'
;MADSYRLRHGMTRSCGCLRQESSRTSSQHNAAFLQQQHNHGKYLFNEEGVPLCSIKMGKRNTSGHIGVHFNRQSNQWFARLMVNGHYVLLKAFSTYEDAVAAREAAEEQYLRPRQVEVG
;
A
#
# COMPACT_ATOMS: atom_id res chain seq x y z
N MET A 1 11.92 23.76 5.27
CA MET A 1 12.29 25.05 4.66
C MET A 1 13.80 25.16 4.65
N ALA A 2 14.39 25.68 3.59
CA ALA A 2 15.84 25.87 3.54
C ALA A 2 16.25 27.15 4.28
N ASP A 3 17.40 27.09 4.94
CA ASP A 3 18.00 28.21 5.67
C ASP A 3 18.56 29.29 4.73
N SER A 4 18.36 30.57 5.08
CA SER A 4 18.73 31.76 4.28
C SER A 4 20.23 31.81 3.94
N TYR A 5 21.09 31.38 4.86
CA TYR A 5 22.54 31.38 4.67
C TYR A 5 22.94 30.39 3.57
N ARG A 6 22.34 29.19 3.55
CA ARG A 6 22.62 28.15 2.55
C ARG A 6 22.18 28.53 1.13
N LEU A 7 21.13 29.34 0.99
CA LEU A 7 20.67 29.83 -0.31
C LEU A 7 21.64 30.87 -0.89
N ARG A 8 22.12 31.80 -0.06
CA ARG A 8 23.04 32.87 -0.49
C ARG A 8 24.43 32.36 -0.86
N HIS A 9 24.90 31.32 -0.19
CA HIS A 9 26.22 30.73 -0.42
C HIS A 9 26.18 29.54 -1.40
N GLY A 10 25.08 29.34 -2.13
CA GLY A 10 24.95 28.32 -3.16
C GLY A 10 24.91 26.86 -2.67
N MET A 11 24.87 26.63 -1.35
CA MET A 11 24.82 25.28 -0.75
C MET A 11 23.43 24.63 -0.89
N THR A 12 22.38 25.39 -1.13
CA THR A 12 21.03 24.86 -1.37
C THR A 12 20.41 25.56 -2.57
N ARG A 13 19.87 24.75 -3.50
CA ARG A 13 19.38 25.23 -4.80
C ARG A 13 18.03 25.93 -4.77
N SER A 14 17.21 25.70 -3.74
CA SER A 14 15.91 26.35 -3.58
C SER A 14 15.40 26.25 -2.14
N CYS A 15 14.50 27.17 -1.75
CA CYS A 15 13.86 27.17 -0.44
C CYS A 15 12.86 26.00 -0.21
N GLY A 16 12.65 25.15 -1.23
CA GLY A 16 11.67 24.07 -1.26
C GLY A 16 10.61 24.26 -2.35
N CYS A 17 10.41 25.48 -2.83
CA CYS A 17 9.42 25.81 -3.87
C CYS A 17 9.70 25.08 -5.19
N LEU A 18 10.96 24.99 -5.62
CA LEU A 18 11.32 24.28 -6.85
C LEU A 18 10.95 22.79 -6.79
N ARG A 19 11.12 22.14 -5.63
CA ARG A 19 10.73 20.75 -5.43
C ARG A 19 9.21 20.59 -5.48
N GLN A 20 8.48 21.53 -4.90
CA GLN A 20 7.02 21.53 -4.91
C GLN A 20 6.46 21.72 -6.33
N GLU A 21 7.02 22.66 -7.08
CA GLU A 21 6.66 22.92 -8.48
C GLU A 21 7.00 21.72 -9.36
N SER A 22 8.23 21.19 -9.26
CA SER A 22 8.64 20.00 -10.00
C SER A 22 7.71 18.82 -9.73
N SER A 23 7.34 18.60 -8.45
CA SER A 23 6.37 17.56 -8.09
C SER A 23 4.99 17.79 -8.70
N ARG A 24 4.51 19.04 -8.74
CA ARG A 24 3.21 19.39 -9.34
C ARG A 24 3.24 19.11 -10.85
N THR A 25 4.25 19.58 -11.55
CA THR A 25 4.40 19.37 -13.00
C THR A 25 4.54 17.88 -13.31
N SER A 26 5.34 17.14 -12.55
CA SER A 26 5.46 15.68 -12.73
C SER A 26 4.14 14.95 -12.48
N SER A 27 3.37 15.32 -11.45
CA SER A 27 2.05 14.74 -11.21
C SER A 27 1.02 15.10 -12.29
N GLN A 28 1.07 16.32 -12.83
CA GLN A 28 0.19 16.77 -13.91
C GLN A 28 0.47 16.09 -15.24
N HIS A 29 1.74 15.76 -15.54
CA HIS A 29 2.13 15.18 -16.83
C HIS A 29 2.28 13.65 -16.79
N ASN A 30 2.24 13.03 -15.62
CA ASN A 30 2.32 11.57 -15.50
C ASN A 30 0.96 10.94 -15.78
N ALA A 31 0.78 10.40 -17.00
CA ALA A 31 -0.44 9.75 -17.44
C ALA A 31 -0.90 8.62 -16.50
N ALA A 32 0.03 7.83 -15.94
CA ALA A 32 -0.30 6.75 -15.00
C ALA A 32 -0.85 7.29 -13.67
N PHE A 33 -0.38 8.46 -13.22
CA PHE A 33 -0.89 9.13 -12.02
C PHE A 33 -2.30 9.69 -12.26
N LEU A 34 -2.53 10.33 -13.41
CA LEU A 34 -3.84 10.87 -13.79
C LEU A 34 -4.91 9.76 -13.91
N GLN A 35 -4.57 8.62 -14.51
CA GLN A 35 -5.47 7.46 -14.63
C GLN A 35 -5.94 6.95 -13.25
N GLN A 36 -5.07 7.02 -12.24
CA GLN A 36 -5.35 6.55 -10.89
C GLN A 36 -5.98 7.62 -9.99
N GLN A 37 -6.12 8.86 -10.48
CA GLN A 37 -6.61 10.01 -9.70
C GLN A 37 -8.11 9.91 -9.35
N HIS A 38 -8.90 9.14 -10.10
CA HIS A 38 -10.34 8.96 -9.89
C HIS A 38 -10.69 8.05 -8.69
N ASN A 39 -9.74 7.29 -8.14
CA ASN A 39 -9.97 6.31 -7.06
C ASN A 39 -10.02 6.94 -5.65
N HIS A 40 -10.70 8.09 -5.46
CA HIS A 40 -10.92 8.77 -4.16
C HIS A 40 -9.83 8.51 -3.09
N GLY A 41 -8.57 8.66 -3.49
CA GLY A 41 -7.36 8.73 -2.68
C GLY A 41 -6.98 7.57 -1.74
N LYS A 42 -7.78 6.49 -1.59
CA LYS A 42 -7.51 5.54 -0.49
C LYS A 42 -6.65 4.34 -0.88
N TYR A 43 -6.93 3.68 -2.01
CA TYR A 43 -6.21 2.48 -2.44
C TYR A 43 -6.01 2.47 -3.96
N LEU A 44 -4.84 2.03 -4.40
CA LEU A 44 -4.58 1.66 -5.79
C LEU A 44 -4.96 0.18 -5.96
N PHE A 45 -5.69 -0.15 -7.01
CA PHE A 45 -6.12 -1.52 -7.32
C PHE A 45 -5.36 -2.06 -8.53
N ASN A 46 -5.19 -3.38 -8.60
CA ASN A 46 -4.78 -4.07 -9.83
C ASN A 46 -6.00 -4.33 -10.74
N GLU A 47 -5.76 -4.94 -11.90
CA GLU A 47 -6.81 -5.33 -12.87
C GLU A 47 -7.84 -6.29 -12.25
N GLU A 48 -7.42 -7.13 -11.30
CA GLU A 48 -8.26 -8.07 -10.53
C GLU A 48 -9.01 -7.40 -9.36
N GLY A 49 -8.94 -6.06 -9.24
CA GLY A 49 -9.59 -5.27 -8.18
C GLY A 49 -9.10 -5.54 -6.76
N VAL A 50 -7.90 -6.08 -6.61
CA VAL A 50 -7.17 -6.26 -5.35
C VAL A 50 -6.34 -5.01 -5.05
N PRO A 51 -6.37 -4.47 -3.82
CA PRO A 51 -5.52 -3.35 -3.45
C PRO A 51 -4.03 -3.70 -3.56
N LEU A 52 -3.23 -2.82 -4.15
CA LEU A 52 -1.79 -3.01 -4.34
C LEU A 52 -1.05 -3.18 -3.00
N CYS A 53 -1.54 -2.55 -1.93
CA CYS A 53 -1.02 -2.72 -0.58
C CYS A 53 -1.27 -4.11 0.02
N SER A 54 -2.17 -4.90 -0.57
CA SER A 54 -2.40 -6.30 -0.23
C SER A 54 -1.49 -7.25 -1.02
N ILE A 55 -0.80 -6.77 -2.06
CA ILE A 55 0.05 -7.61 -2.93
C ILE A 55 1.53 -7.27 -2.69
N LYS A 56 1.84 -5.98 -2.56
CA LYS A 56 3.20 -5.48 -2.45
C LYS A 56 3.50 -5.00 -1.04
N MET A 57 4.56 -5.55 -0.46
CA MET A 57 5.06 -5.15 0.84
C MET A 57 5.60 -3.71 0.80
N GLY A 58 5.11 -2.86 1.70
CA GLY A 58 5.65 -1.52 1.89
C GLY A 58 6.89 -1.51 2.80
N LYS A 59 7.80 -0.54 2.61
CA LYS A 59 9.01 -0.36 3.44
C LYS A 59 8.74 -0.13 4.93
N ARG A 60 7.51 0.28 5.29
CA ARG A 60 7.07 0.53 6.66
C ARG A 60 6.45 -0.71 7.33
N ASN A 61 6.45 -1.86 6.65
CA ASN A 61 5.95 -3.09 7.24
C ASN A 61 6.95 -3.58 8.30
N THR A 62 6.48 -3.68 9.55
CA THR A 62 7.27 -4.15 10.69
C THR A 62 7.04 -5.62 11.03
N SER A 63 5.92 -6.21 10.60
CA SER A 63 5.57 -7.62 10.87
C SER A 63 6.17 -8.58 9.85
N GLY A 64 6.59 -8.09 8.68
CA GLY A 64 7.17 -8.90 7.62
C GLY A 64 6.14 -9.64 6.75
N HIS A 65 4.87 -9.66 7.14
CA HIS A 65 3.78 -10.23 6.34
C HIS A 65 2.73 -9.19 5.98
N ILE A 66 2.21 -9.26 4.75
CA ILE A 66 1.29 -8.26 4.21
C ILE A 66 -0.09 -8.48 4.83
N GLY A 67 -0.70 -7.41 5.36
CA GLY A 67 -2.04 -7.50 5.94
C GLY A 67 -2.11 -8.17 7.33
N VAL A 68 -0.96 -8.60 7.88
CA VAL A 68 -0.84 -9.14 9.25
C VAL A 68 -0.18 -8.10 10.14
N HIS A 69 -0.80 -7.75 11.27
CA HIS A 69 -0.24 -6.80 12.23
C HIS A 69 -0.64 -7.15 13.65
N PHE A 70 0.21 -6.79 14.61
CA PHE A 70 -0.05 -7.00 16.02
C PHE A 70 -0.81 -5.81 16.61
N ASN A 71 -1.95 -6.08 17.23
CA ASN A 71 -2.69 -5.08 17.99
C ASN A 71 -2.27 -5.15 19.47
N ARG A 72 -1.58 -4.11 19.94
CA ARG A 72 -1.11 -4.02 21.32
C ARG A 72 -2.23 -3.86 22.35
N GLN A 73 -3.38 -3.30 21.97
CA GLN A 73 -4.49 -3.08 22.89
C GLN A 73 -5.22 -4.38 23.24
N SER A 74 -5.43 -5.23 22.23
CA SER A 74 -6.08 -6.54 22.41
C SER A 74 -5.09 -7.69 22.59
N ASN A 75 -3.79 -7.41 22.50
CA ASN A 75 -2.71 -8.41 22.56
C ASN A 75 -2.90 -9.58 21.58
N GLN A 76 -3.37 -9.26 20.36
CA GLN A 76 -3.76 -10.24 19.34
C GLN A 76 -3.20 -9.87 17.96
N TRP A 77 -3.02 -10.87 17.12
CA TRP A 77 -2.59 -10.73 15.73
C TRP A 77 -3.80 -10.58 14.82
N PHE A 78 -3.88 -9.49 14.06
CA PHE A 78 -4.95 -9.25 13.11
C PHE A 78 -4.47 -9.55 11.68
N ALA A 79 -5.21 -10.40 10.99
CA ALA A 79 -5.07 -10.63 9.56
C ALA A 79 -6.26 -10.03 8.81
N ARG A 80 -5.98 -9.33 7.72
CA ARG A 80 -7.00 -8.78 6.84
C ARG A 80 -6.62 -8.95 5.37
N LEU A 81 -7.59 -9.22 4.50
CA LEU A 81 -7.46 -9.20 3.04
C LEU A 81 -8.71 -8.54 2.44
N MET A 82 -8.49 -7.65 1.49
CA MET A 82 -9.54 -6.95 0.78
C MET A 82 -9.41 -7.25 -0.72
N VAL A 83 -10.53 -7.58 -1.37
CA VAL A 83 -10.63 -7.89 -2.79
C VAL A 83 -11.89 -7.21 -3.30
N ASN A 84 -11.81 -6.50 -4.42
CA ASN A 84 -12.92 -5.77 -5.03
C ASN A 84 -13.65 -4.81 -4.08
N GLY A 85 -12.93 -4.18 -3.15
CA GLY A 85 -13.53 -3.28 -2.16
C GLY A 85 -14.21 -3.95 -0.97
N HIS A 86 -14.16 -5.28 -0.85
CA HIS A 86 -14.74 -6.05 0.26
C HIS A 86 -13.68 -6.79 1.05
N TYR A 87 -13.83 -6.86 2.38
CA TYR A 87 -12.94 -7.66 3.23
C TYR A 87 -13.35 -9.13 3.14
N VAL A 88 -12.50 -9.95 2.51
CA VAL A 88 -12.66 -11.41 2.45
C VAL A 88 -12.05 -12.10 3.68
N LEU A 89 -11.06 -11.45 4.30
CA LEU A 89 -10.49 -11.85 5.58
C LEU A 89 -10.46 -10.63 6.50
N LEU A 90 -11.02 -10.78 7.70
CA LEU A 90 -10.96 -9.80 8.78
C LEU A 90 -11.11 -10.53 10.12
N LYS A 91 -10.02 -11.10 10.61
CA LYS A 91 -10.02 -11.91 11.85
C LYS A 91 -8.83 -11.59 12.75
N ALA A 92 -9.05 -11.79 14.05
CA ALA A 92 -8.03 -11.73 15.08
C ALA A 92 -7.63 -13.16 15.49
N PHE A 93 -6.34 -13.34 15.77
CA PHE A 93 -5.72 -14.60 16.16
C PHE A 93 -4.86 -14.38 17.41
N SER A 94 -4.67 -15.44 18.17
CA SER A 94 -3.81 -15.43 19.36
C SER A 94 -2.33 -15.50 18.99
N THR A 95 -1.99 -16.28 17.96
CA THR A 95 -0.61 -16.50 17.51
C THR A 95 -0.33 -15.79 16.18
N TYR A 96 0.94 -15.49 15.96
CA TYR A 96 1.41 -14.92 14.70
C TYR A 96 1.23 -15.90 13.53
N GLU A 97 1.57 -17.17 13.78
CA GLU A 97 1.54 -18.24 12.80
C GLU A 97 0.12 -18.48 12.27
N ASP A 98 -0.89 -18.49 13.15
CA ASP A 98 -2.29 -18.62 12.72
C ASP A 98 -2.75 -17.45 11.85
N ALA A 99 -2.32 -16.22 12.18
CA ALA A 99 -2.66 -15.04 11.39
C ALA A 99 -2.02 -15.08 9.99
N VAL A 100 -0.78 -15.59 9.89
CA VAL A 100 -0.08 -15.78 8.62
C VAL A 100 -0.74 -16.90 7.81
N ALA A 101 -1.01 -18.06 8.42
CA ALA A 101 -1.67 -19.18 7.75
C ALA A 101 -3.06 -18.80 7.22
N ALA A 102 -3.86 -18.08 8.02
CA ALA A 102 -5.16 -17.58 7.57
C ALA A 102 -5.04 -16.58 6.42
N ARG A 103 -3.97 -15.78 6.41
CA ARG A 103 -3.70 -14.84 5.33
C ARG A 103 -3.31 -15.58 4.05
N GLU A 104 -2.39 -16.54 4.12
CA GLU A 104 -1.95 -17.36 2.99
C GLU A 104 -3.11 -18.16 2.38
N ALA A 105 -3.96 -18.76 3.22
CA ALA A 105 -5.16 -19.47 2.76
C ALA A 105 -6.13 -18.54 2.01
N ALA A 106 -6.31 -17.31 2.48
CA ALA A 106 -7.14 -16.33 1.79
C ALA A 106 -6.49 -15.86 0.48
N GLU A 107 -5.17 -15.74 0.42
CA GLU A 107 -4.47 -15.43 -0.84
C GLU A 107 -4.60 -16.58 -1.85
N GLU A 108 -4.48 -17.83 -1.40
CA GLU A 108 -4.68 -19.00 -2.25
C GLU A 108 -6.13 -19.09 -2.79
N GLN A 109 -7.12 -18.75 -1.97
CA GLN A 109 -8.52 -18.82 -2.37
C GLN A 109 -8.95 -17.67 -3.30
N TYR A 110 -8.46 -16.45 -3.07
CA TYR A 110 -8.98 -15.24 -3.74
C TYR A 110 -8.02 -14.57 -4.71
N LEU A 111 -6.70 -14.82 -4.62
CA LEU A 111 -5.70 -14.21 -5.50
C LEU A 111 -5.13 -15.18 -6.54
N ARG A 112 -5.13 -16.50 -6.28
CA ARG A 112 -4.75 -17.45 -7.32
C ARG A 112 -5.90 -17.56 -8.32
N PRO A 113 -5.64 -17.38 -9.63
CA PRO A 113 -6.66 -17.66 -10.63
C PRO A 113 -7.06 -19.12 -10.46
N ARG A 114 -8.35 -19.36 -10.24
CA ARG A 114 -8.94 -20.68 -10.46
C ARG A 114 -8.54 -21.03 -11.88
N GLN A 115 -7.72 -22.06 -12.08
CA GLN A 115 -7.43 -22.54 -13.43
C GLN A 115 -8.80 -22.89 -14.01
N VAL A 116 -9.30 -22.01 -14.88
CA VAL A 116 -10.47 -22.31 -15.67
C VAL A 116 -9.98 -23.41 -16.58
N GLU A 117 -10.35 -24.64 -16.26
CA GLU A 117 -10.25 -25.76 -17.19
C GLU A 117 -11.07 -25.35 -18.41
N VAL A 118 -10.38 -24.86 -19.43
CA VAL A 118 -10.96 -24.58 -20.75
C VAL A 118 -11.21 -25.97 -21.35
N GLY A 119 -12.43 -26.46 -21.21
CA GLY A 119 -12.96 -27.61 -21.96
C GLY A 119 -13.42 -27.20 -23.35
#